data_AF-A0A8J3Q263-F1
#
_entry.id   AF-A0A8J3Q263-F1
#
_cell.length_a   1.000
_cell.length_b   1.000
_cell.length_c   1.000
_cell.angle_alpha   90.00
_cell.angle_beta   90.00
_cell.angle_gamma   90.00
#
_symmetry.space_group_name_H-M   'P 1'
#
loop_
_entity.id
_entity.type
_entity.pdbx_description
1 polymer ?
#
loop_
_entity_poly.entity_id
_entity_poly.type
_entity_poly.pdbx_seq_one_letter_code
_entity_poly.pdbx_strand_id
1 'polypeptide(L)'
;MARLRTLLLGVAMLVTSAGVALAPAGAAYAVDDFTAFNRCQTGATAQLTNGLAAAGNALTTFTPPAFMLNNDAFRITASGSITVDLWRTSKSVGGDPVPAGAGFPIPGARKYMLIARVNKGWFMTATGAIYPAGRWFPVGFDSGCLKYSRQSPVTPADPSAFLTFSYNDDNIADNGGAGNVLVRQWYCTIC
;
A
#
# COMPACT_ATOMS: atom_id res chain seq x y z
N MET A 1 -13.16 -21.75 -95.76
CA MET A 1 -12.64 -20.74 -94.81
C MET A 1 -11.72 -21.44 -93.80
N ALA A 2 -10.66 -20.73 -93.42
CA ALA A 2 -9.46 -21.03 -92.61
C ALA A 2 -9.37 -22.28 -91.71
N ARG A 3 -8.20 -22.94 -91.82
CA ARG A 3 -7.52 -23.75 -90.79
C ARG A 3 -7.13 -22.89 -89.57
N LEU A 4 -7.10 -23.46 -88.36
CA LEU A 4 -6.00 -23.22 -87.42
C LEU A 4 -5.82 -24.41 -86.44
N ARG A 5 -4.56 -24.79 -86.26
CA ARG A 5 -4.03 -25.86 -85.40
C ARG A 5 -3.53 -25.27 -84.08
N THR A 6 -3.26 -26.18 -83.12
CA THR A 6 -2.26 -26.08 -82.01
C THR A 6 -2.67 -25.14 -80.85
N LEU A 7 -2.35 -25.39 -79.58
CA LEU A 7 -1.14 -25.94 -78.96
C LEU A 7 -1.42 -26.46 -77.52
N LEU A 8 -0.61 -27.44 -77.08
CA LEU A 8 -0.45 -27.90 -75.70
C LEU A 8 -0.12 -26.76 -74.72
N LEU A 9 -0.41 -26.94 -73.43
CA LEU A 9 0.55 -26.80 -72.32
C LEU A 9 -0.10 -27.17 -70.98
N GLY A 10 0.52 -28.10 -70.27
CA GLY A 10 0.14 -28.49 -68.92
C GLY A 10 0.59 -27.48 -67.88
N VAL A 11 -0.07 -27.50 -66.73
CA VAL A 11 0.50 -27.05 -65.45
C VAL A 11 0.06 -28.04 -64.38
N ALA A 12 1.01 -28.84 -63.93
CA ALA A 12 0.93 -29.53 -62.64
C ALA A 12 1.05 -28.46 -61.56
N MET A 13 0.00 -28.25 -60.75
CA MET A 13 0.10 -27.40 -59.58
C MET A 13 0.48 -28.26 -58.37
N LEU A 14 1.69 -27.99 -57.90
CA LEU A 14 2.35 -28.58 -56.75
C LEU A 14 1.69 -28.09 -55.44
N VAL A 15 1.64 -29.01 -54.48
CA VAL A 15 1.15 -28.92 -53.11
C VAL A 15 1.81 -27.80 -52.29
N THR A 16 1.03 -27.08 -51.48
CA THR A 16 1.46 -26.67 -50.12
C THR A 16 0.27 -26.68 -49.16
N SER A 17 0.19 -27.73 -48.34
CA SER A 17 -0.63 -27.75 -47.13
C SER A 17 -0.07 -26.72 -46.14
N ALA A 18 -0.79 -25.63 -45.94
CA ALA A 18 -0.54 -24.73 -44.83
C ALA A 18 -0.93 -25.46 -43.54
N GLY A 19 0.06 -26.10 -42.90
CA GLY A 19 -0.06 -26.55 -41.53
C GLY A 19 -0.26 -25.32 -40.65
N VAL A 20 -1.51 -25.09 -40.23
CA VAL A 20 -1.79 -24.17 -39.13
C VAL A 20 -1.21 -24.83 -37.89
N ALA A 21 0.02 -24.46 -37.55
CA ALA A 21 0.54 -24.68 -36.22
C ALA A 21 -0.36 -23.89 -35.27
N LEU A 22 -1.34 -24.58 -34.69
CA LEU A 22 -1.96 -24.16 -33.44
C LEU A 22 -0.84 -24.24 -32.40
N ALA A 23 -0.02 -23.19 -32.33
CA ALA A 23 0.74 -22.92 -31.14
C ALA A 23 -0.29 -22.97 -30.00
N PRO A 24 -0.05 -23.72 -28.91
CA PRO A 24 -0.84 -23.51 -27.72
C PRO A 24 -0.75 -22.01 -27.47
N ALA A 25 -1.92 -21.35 -27.37
CA ALA A 25 -1.98 -20.06 -26.73
C ALA A 25 -1.35 -20.31 -25.36
N GLY A 26 -0.04 -20.06 -25.25
CA GLY A 26 0.64 -20.02 -23.97
C GLY A 26 -0.25 -19.10 -23.18
N ALA A 27 -0.78 -19.60 -22.07
CA ALA A 27 -1.65 -18.84 -21.21
C ALA A 27 -1.05 -17.45 -21.14
N ALA A 28 -1.74 -16.48 -21.76
CA ALA A 28 -1.44 -15.11 -21.49
C ALA A 28 -1.56 -15.07 -19.98
N TYR A 29 -0.43 -14.95 -19.28
CA TYR A 29 -0.44 -14.59 -17.89
C TYR A 29 -1.27 -13.32 -17.93
N ALA A 30 -2.55 -13.43 -17.59
CA ALA A 30 -3.33 -12.28 -17.26
C ALA A 30 -2.46 -11.65 -16.18
N VAL A 31 -1.82 -10.53 -16.52
CA VAL A 31 -1.30 -9.63 -15.53
C VAL A 31 -2.58 -9.13 -14.87
N ASP A 32 -3.12 -9.95 -13.96
CA ASP A 32 -4.16 -9.57 -13.00
C ASP A 32 -3.46 -8.62 -12.02
N ASP A 33 -2.98 -7.50 -12.56
CA ASP A 33 -2.31 -6.42 -11.85
C ASP A 33 -3.41 -5.56 -11.24
N PHE A 34 -4.17 -6.17 -10.33
CA PHE A 34 -4.63 -5.39 -9.21
C PHE A 34 -3.37 -4.92 -8.49
N THR A 35 -2.95 -3.68 -8.77
CA THR A 35 -1.84 -3.05 -8.04
C THR A 35 -2.03 -3.35 -6.55
N ALA A 36 -0.95 -3.52 -5.78
CA ALA A 36 -1.08 -3.92 -4.37
C ALA A 36 -2.10 -3.06 -3.59
N PHE A 37 -2.25 -1.81 -4.00
CA PHE A 37 -3.29 -0.88 -3.55
C PHE A 37 -4.73 -1.32 -3.84
N ASN A 38 -5.04 -1.76 -5.06
CA ASN A 38 -6.35 -2.31 -5.41
C ASN A 38 -6.69 -3.56 -4.59
N ARG A 39 -5.69 -4.43 -4.33
CA ARG A 39 -5.89 -5.60 -3.46
C ARG A 39 -6.22 -5.20 -2.02
N CYS A 40 -5.56 -4.17 -1.50
CA CYS A 40 -5.95 -3.59 -0.21
C CYS A 40 -7.39 -3.08 -0.24
N GLN A 41 -7.77 -2.30 -1.26
CA GLN A 41 -9.09 -1.67 -1.36
C GLN A 41 -10.23 -2.68 -1.48
N THR A 42 -10.00 -3.78 -2.18
CA THR A 42 -10.97 -4.87 -2.35
C THR A 42 -11.03 -5.82 -1.15
N GLY A 43 -10.18 -5.62 -0.14
CA GLY A 43 -10.13 -6.46 1.05
C GLY A 43 -9.49 -7.84 0.81
N ALA A 44 -8.69 -7.99 -0.24
CA ALA A 44 -7.92 -9.20 -0.46
C ALA A 44 -6.96 -9.46 0.71
N THR A 45 -6.63 -10.72 0.96
CA THR A 45 -5.72 -11.09 2.06
C THR A 45 -4.35 -10.45 1.86
N ALA A 46 -3.84 -9.80 2.90
CA ALA A 46 -2.50 -9.23 2.90
C ALA A 46 -1.44 -10.34 2.96
N GLN A 47 -0.34 -10.17 2.24
CA GLN A 47 0.78 -11.11 2.31
C GLN A 47 1.48 -11.08 3.67
N LEU A 48 1.53 -9.92 4.33
CA LEU A 48 2.08 -9.79 5.68
C LEU A 48 1.09 -9.09 6.60
N THR A 49 1.02 -9.58 7.83
CA THR A 49 0.29 -8.97 8.93
C THR A 49 1.14 -9.05 10.18
N ASN A 50 1.51 -7.91 10.74
CA ASN A 50 2.37 -7.84 11.92
C ASN A 50 1.75 -6.92 12.98
N GLY A 51 1.79 -7.38 14.23
CA GLY A 51 1.30 -6.65 15.38
C GLY A 51 2.41 -5.93 16.14
N LEU A 52 2.07 -4.81 16.75
CA LEU A 52 2.91 -4.12 17.73
C LEU A 52 2.07 -3.34 18.73
N ALA A 53 2.67 -2.98 19.87
CA ALA A 53 2.06 -2.08 20.85
C ALA A 53 2.60 -0.66 20.65
N ALA A 54 1.75 0.28 20.23
CA ALA A 54 2.11 1.69 20.12
C ALA A 54 1.97 2.36 21.48
N ALA A 55 3.11 2.65 22.11
CA ALA A 55 3.19 3.25 23.44
C ALA A 55 2.55 4.65 23.46
N GLY A 56 1.76 4.95 24.50
CA GLY A 56 1.10 6.25 24.66
C GLY A 56 2.09 7.41 24.83
N ASN A 57 3.26 7.13 25.39
CA ASN A 57 4.25 8.11 25.82
C ASN A 57 5.60 8.05 25.11
N ALA A 58 5.67 7.30 24.01
CA ALA A 58 6.90 7.18 23.23
C ALA A 58 6.60 6.97 21.76
N LEU A 59 7.53 7.42 20.92
CA LEU A 59 7.50 7.07 19.51
C LEU A 59 7.78 5.57 19.35
N THR A 60 6.90 4.87 18.66
CA THR A 60 7.06 3.43 18.41
C THR A 60 7.41 3.19 16.94
N THR A 61 8.57 2.59 16.68
CA THR A 61 9.00 2.29 15.31
C THR A 61 8.55 0.90 14.87
N PHE A 62 8.11 0.79 13.62
CA PHE A 62 7.79 -0.46 12.95
C PHE A 62 8.56 -0.57 11.64
N THR A 63 9.41 -1.58 11.55
CA THR A 63 10.11 -1.96 10.33
C THR A 63 9.37 -3.14 9.69
N PRO A 64 8.78 -2.98 8.49
CA PRO A 64 8.11 -4.09 7.81
C PRO A 64 9.09 -5.22 7.48
N PRO A 65 8.73 -6.50 7.71
CA PRO A 65 9.63 -7.63 7.44
C PRO A 65 10.07 -7.77 5.98
N ALA A 66 9.22 -7.38 5.02
CA ALA A 66 9.56 -7.38 3.60
C ALA A 66 10.11 -6.03 3.10
N PHE A 67 10.52 -5.15 4.02
CA PHE A 67 10.84 -3.74 3.74
C PHE A 67 9.64 -3.00 3.13
N MET A 68 9.83 -1.74 2.73
CA MET A 68 8.82 -0.97 2.00
C MET A 68 9.26 -0.82 0.53
N LEU A 69 8.53 -1.46 -0.38
CA LEU A 69 8.81 -1.45 -1.81
C LEU A 69 7.91 -0.44 -2.54
N ASN A 70 8.41 0.14 -3.63
CA ASN A 70 7.60 1.05 -4.43
C ASN A 70 6.30 0.37 -4.88
N ASN A 71 5.17 1.08 -4.78
CA ASN A 71 3.83 0.59 -5.06
C ASN A 71 3.26 -0.45 -4.08
N ASP A 72 3.93 -0.74 -2.96
CA ASP A 72 3.29 -1.47 -1.87
C ASP A 72 2.03 -0.75 -1.38
N ALA A 73 1.13 -1.52 -0.82
CA ALA A 73 0.01 -0.99 -0.07
C ALA A 73 0.07 -1.42 1.38
N PHE A 74 -0.36 -0.52 2.24
CA PHE A 74 -0.43 -0.71 3.67
C PHE A 74 -1.83 -0.38 4.18
N ARG A 75 -2.29 -1.13 5.18
CA ARG A 75 -3.45 -0.77 5.99
C ARG A 75 -3.10 -0.98 7.44
N ILE A 76 -3.32 0.05 8.23
CA ILE A 76 -3.01 0.07 9.65
C ILE A 76 -4.35 0.10 10.37
N THR A 77 -4.62 -0.93 11.15
CA THR A 77 -5.78 -0.99 12.04
C THR A 77 -5.31 -1.00 13.47
N ALA A 78 -6.04 -0.35 14.37
CA ALA A 78 -5.68 -0.30 15.77
C ALA A 78 -6.87 -0.48 16.70
N SER A 79 -6.58 -0.90 17.92
CA SER A 79 -7.57 -1.07 18.99
C SER A 79 -6.96 -0.74 20.36
N GLY A 80 -7.82 -0.65 21.36
CA GLY A 80 -7.43 -0.32 22.74
C GLY A 80 -7.47 1.17 23.03
N SER A 81 -6.87 1.52 24.17
CA SER A 81 -6.89 2.87 24.72
C SER A 81 -5.54 3.20 25.34
N ILE A 82 -5.23 4.48 25.39
CA ILE A 82 -4.14 5.06 26.19
C ILE A 82 -4.74 5.86 27.34
N THR A 83 -3.90 6.18 28.33
CA THR A 83 -4.19 7.23 29.29
C THR A 83 -3.47 8.49 28.87
N VAL A 84 -4.16 9.62 28.96
CA VAL A 84 -3.61 10.95 28.74
C VAL A 84 -3.63 11.72 30.04
N ASP A 85 -2.81 12.77 30.14
CA ASP A 85 -2.74 13.71 31.26
C ASP A 85 -2.38 13.11 32.65
N LEU A 86 -2.17 14.00 33.61
CA LEU A 86 -1.82 13.65 34.99
C LEU A 86 -2.94 12.88 35.74
N TRP A 87 -4.20 13.06 35.34
CA TRP A 87 -5.36 12.38 35.91
C TRP A 87 -5.66 11.05 35.22
N ARG A 88 -4.85 10.65 34.23
CA ARG A 88 -4.92 9.37 33.51
C ARG A 88 -6.26 9.18 32.80
N THR A 89 -6.79 10.24 32.21
CA THR A 89 -8.00 10.16 31.39
C THR A 89 -7.83 9.12 30.28
N SER A 90 -8.72 8.14 30.17
CA SER A 90 -8.60 7.13 29.11
C SER A 90 -9.17 7.63 27.78
N LYS A 91 -8.40 7.46 26.70
CA LYS A 91 -8.81 7.77 25.33
C LYS A 91 -8.56 6.56 24.44
N SER A 92 -9.54 6.20 23.62
CA SER A 92 -9.36 5.15 22.62
C SER A 92 -8.32 5.56 21.56
N VAL A 93 -7.77 4.61 20.82
CA VAL A 93 -6.90 4.91 19.66
C VAL A 93 -7.57 5.78 18.60
N GLY A 94 -8.90 5.84 18.55
CA GLY A 94 -9.65 6.76 17.69
C GLY A 94 -9.61 8.23 18.12
N GLY A 95 -9.10 8.51 19.32
CA GLY A 95 -8.99 9.84 19.88
C GLY A 95 -10.31 10.46 20.36
N ASP A 96 -10.22 11.71 20.79
CA ASP A 96 -11.33 12.56 21.19
C ASP A 96 -11.95 13.23 19.93
N PRO A 97 -13.29 13.32 19.80
CA PRO A 97 -13.92 14.01 18.69
C PRO A 97 -13.56 15.50 18.60
N VAL A 98 -13.08 16.12 19.68
CA VAL A 98 -12.63 17.53 19.66
C VAL A 98 -11.38 17.67 18.76
N PRO A 99 -11.39 18.62 17.80
CA PRO A 99 -10.22 18.91 16.99
C PRO A 99 -9.02 19.39 17.81
N ALA A 100 -7.83 18.95 17.41
CA ALA A 100 -6.55 19.36 17.93
C ALA A 100 -6.26 20.83 17.59
N GLY A 101 -5.72 21.56 18.57
CA GLY A 101 -5.31 22.95 18.39
C GLY A 101 -3.98 23.08 17.64
N ALA A 102 -3.50 24.31 17.51
CA ALA A 102 -2.14 24.57 17.08
C ALA A 102 -1.13 23.95 18.08
N GLY A 103 0.02 23.47 17.59
CA GLY A 103 1.06 22.82 18.40
C GLY A 103 0.98 21.28 18.42
N PHE A 104 -0.19 20.72 18.15
CA PHE A 104 -0.36 19.27 18.00
C PHE A 104 0.36 18.75 16.73
N PRO A 105 0.76 17.47 16.69
CA PRO A 105 1.36 16.86 15.50
C PRO A 105 0.52 16.99 14.22
N ILE A 106 -0.80 16.89 14.35
CA ILE A 106 -1.78 17.12 13.28
C ILE A 106 -2.88 18.07 13.80
N PRO A 107 -2.70 19.40 13.67
CA PRO A 107 -3.74 20.36 14.00
C PRO A 107 -5.01 20.13 13.18
N GLY A 108 -6.18 20.29 13.80
CA GLY A 108 -7.49 20.05 13.18
C GLY A 108 -7.95 18.59 13.11
N ALA A 109 -7.05 17.61 13.27
CA ALA A 109 -7.43 16.21 13.45
C ALA A 109 -7.90 15.94 14.89
N ARG A 110 -8.40 14.73 15.18
CA ARG A 110 -8.84 14.36 16.54
C ARG A 110 -7.69 14.40 17.54
N LYS A 111 -7.90 14.93 18.74
CA LYS A 111 -6.91 14.86 19.82
C LYS A 111 -6.69 13.42 20.25
N TYR A 112 -5.47 13.08 20.66
CA TYR A 112 -5.10 11.80 21.25
C TYR A 112 -5.35 10.59 20.33
N MET A 113 -5.65 10.79 19.04
CA MET A 113 -5.82 9.69 18.11
C MET A 113 -4.46 9.10 17.74
N LEU A 114 -4.42 7.80 17.44
CA LEU A 114 -3.24 7.18 16.87
C LEU A 114 -2.90 7.85 15.53
N ILE A 115 -1.64 8.21 15.37
CA ILE A 115 -1.07 8.79 14.16
C ILE A 115 0.17 8.01 13.76
N ALA A 116 0.52 8.10 12.48
CA ALA A 116 1.74 7.51 11.96
C ALA A 116 2.44 8.46 10.99
N ARG A 117 3.71 8.19 10.75
CA ARG A 117 4.48 8.80 9.66
C ARG A 117 5.45 7.78 9.09
N VAL A 118 5.84 7.99 7.84
CA VAL A 118 6.94 7.24 7.22
C VAL A 118 8.22 8.07 7.28
N ASN A 119 9.37 7.44 7.45
CA ASN A 119 10.65 8.17 7.47
C ASN A 119 11.22 8.47 6.06
N LYS A 120 10.77 7.75 5.03
CA LYS A 120 11.21 7.87 3.63
C LYS A 120 10.04 7.73 2.67
N GLY A 121 10.17 8.27 1.46
CA GLY A 121 9.11 8.20 0.45
C GLY A 121 7.86 9.00 0.84
N TRP A 122 6.70 8.50 0.46
CA TRP A 122 5.40 9.08 0.78
C TRP A 122 4.29 8.02 0.75
N PHE A 123 3.23 8.27 1.50
CA PHE A 123 1.97 7.54 1.40
C PHE A 123 0.93 8.35 0.66
N MET A 124 0.04 7.67 -0.05
CA MET A 124 -1.15 8.26 -0.64
C MET A 124 -2.39 7.44 -0.32
N THR A 125 -3.45 8.14 0.06
CA THR A 125 -4.76 7.54 0.32
C THR A 125 -5.55 7.34 -0.97
N ALA A 126 -6.65 6.58 -0.91
CA ALA A 126 -7.58 6.43 -2.02
C ALA A 126 -8.21 7.77 -2.47
N THR A 127 -8.31 8.73 -1.54
CA THR A 127 -8.86 10.07 -1.80
C THR A 127 -7.83 11.04 -2.40
N GLY A 128 -6.59 10.59 -2.63
CA GLY A 128 -5.52 11.41 -3.20
C GLY A 128 -4.75 12.26 -2.18
N ALA A 129 -5.08 12.20 -0.89
CA ALA A 129 -4.25 12.84 0.14
C ALA A 129 -2.85 12.21 0.17
N ILE A 130 -1.80 13.03 0.18
CA ILE A 130 -0.39 12.61 0.16
C ILE A 130 0.30 12.99 1.48
N TYR A 131 1.01 12.03 2.06
CA TYR A 131 1.79 12.17 3.29
C TYR A 131 3.27 11.89 3.00
N PRO A 132 4.08 12.93 2.72
CA PRO A 132 5.52 12.76 2.53
C PRO A 132 6.23 12.30 3.81
N ALA A 133 7.47 11.85 3.64
CA ALA A 133 8.38 11.51 4.72
C ALA A 133 8.38 12.57 5.84
N GLY A 134 8.32 12.10 7.09
CA GLY A 134 8.29 12.94 8.27
C GLY A 134 6.91 13.55 8.61
N ARG A 135 5.97 13.60 7.65
CA ARG A 135 4.63 14.15 7.88
C ARG A 135 3.73 13.14 8.58
N TRP A 136 3.14 13.56 9.69
CA TRP A 136 2.12 12.80 10.41
C TRP A 136 0.82 12.69 9.61
N PHE A 137 0.19 11.52 9.69
CA PHE A 137 -1.12 11.23 9.12
C PHE A 137 -2.03 10.50 10.12
N PRO A 138 -3.35 10.72 10.03
CA PRO A 138 -4.31 10.07 10.93
C PRO A 138 -4.36 8.56 10.67
N VAL A 139 -4.30 7.77 11.74
CA VAL A 139 -4.61 6.34 11.70
C VAL A 139 -5.93 6.07 12.44
N GLY A 140 -6.05 6.52 13.68
CA GLY A 140 -7.23 6.23 14.49
C GLY A 140 -7.45 4.73 14.64
N PHE A 141 -8.68 4.26 14.40
CA PHE A 141 -8.99 2.83 14.35
C PHE A 141 -8.54 2.16 13.04
N ASP A 142 -8.47 2.92 11.94
CA ASP A 142 -8.18 2.40 10.61
C ASP A 142 -7.68 3.52 9.69
N SER A 143 -6.47 3.37 9.16
CA SER A 143 -5.90 4.33 8.20
C SER A 143 -6.58 4.30 6.82
N GLY A 144 -7.41 3.29 6.56
CA GLY A 144 -7.75 2.87 5.20
C GLY A 144 -6.52 2.33 4.47
N CYS A 145 -6.65 2.16 3.16
CA CYS A 145 -5.54 1.74 2.30
C CYS A 145 -4.63 2.93 1.97
N LEU A 146 -3.33 2.70 2.11
CA LEU A 146 -2.26 3.64 1.82
C LEU A 146 -1.33 3.04 0.76
N LYS A 147 -1.13 3.71 -0.37
CA LYS A 147 -0.12 3.35 -1.36
C LYS A 147 1.21 3.97 -0.95
N TYR A 148 2.24 3.15 -0.78
CA TYR A 148 3.59 3.62 -0.58
C TYR A 148 4.26 3.89 -1.93
N SER A 149 4.96 5.00 -2.01
CA SER A 149 5.76 5.37 -3.17
C SER A 149 6.99 6.14 -2.73
N ARG A 150 8.00 6.15 -3.59
CA ARG A 150 9.30 6.77 -3.35
C ARG A 150 9.60 7.77 -4.45
N GLN A 151 10.36 8.80 -4.10
CA GLN A 151 10.66 9.91 -4.99
C GLN A 151 11.54 9.51 -6.20
N SER A 152 12.26 8.40 -6.13
CA SER A 152 13.04 7.85 -7.25
C SER A 152 12.54 6.45 -7.64
N PRO A 153 12.29 6.11 -8.92
CA PRO A 153 11.85 4.77 -9.34
C PRO A 153 12.95 3.69 -9.39
N VAL A 154 14.25 4.02 -9.23
CA VAL A 154 15.35 3.20 -9.78
C VAL A 154 16.27 2.54 -8.74
N THR A 155 15.83 2.38 -7.49
CA THR A 155 16.66 1.78 -6.43
C THR A 155 15.94 0.54 -5.90
N PRO A 156 16.65 -0.51 -5.47
CA PRO A 156 16.04 -1.66 -4.80
C PRO A 156 15.21 -1.26 -3.57
N ALA A 157 14.57 -2.25 -2.93
CA ALA A 157 14.00 -2.14 -1.59
C ALA A 157 14.86 -1.22 -0.70
N ASP A 158 14.26 -0.25 -0.01
CA ASP A 158 15.01 0.55 0.96
C ASP A 158 14.84 -0.10 2.34
N PRO A 159 15.83 -0.87 2.82
CA PRO A 159 15.71 -1.56 4.09
C PRO A 159 15.66 -0.62 5.29
N SER A 160 15.94 0.67 5.08
CA SER A 160 15.85 1.69 6.12
C SER A 160 14.52 2.43 6.16
N ALA A 161 13.55 2.10 5.28
CA ALA A 161 12.21 2.65 5.34
C ALA A 161 11.39 1.99 6.46
N PHE A 162 10.77 2.80 7.32
CA PHE A 162 9.97 2.36 8.46
C PHE A 162 8.83 3.33 8.78
N LEU A 163 7.84 2.83 9.52
CA LEU A 163 6.77 3.60 10.12
C LEU A 163 7.16 4.02 11.54
N THR A 164 6.73 5.20 11.95
CA THR A 164 6.73 5.63 13.35
C THR A 164 5.31 5.94 13.78
N PHE A 165 4.90 5.38 14.91
CA PHE A 165 3.60 5.60 15.55
C PHE A 165 3.75 6.53 16.75
N SER A 166 2.71 7.32 16.99
CA SER A 166 2.54 8.18 18.18
C SER A 166 1.04 8.46 18.35
N TYR A 167 0.70 9.32 19.31
CA TYR A 167 -0.64 9.87 19.48
C TYR A 167 -0.63 11.36 19.15
N ASN A 168 -1.76 11.87 18.63
CA ASN A 168 -1.94 13.28 18.27
C ASN A 168 -2.11 14.12 19.53
N ASP A 169 -1.00 14.35 20.20
CA ASP A 169 -0.90 15.03 21.48
C ASP A 169 0.31 15.98 21.44
N ASP A 170 0.15 17.17 22.00
CA ASP A 170 1.22 18.18 22.08
C ASP A 170 2.19 17.92 23.24
N ASN A 171 1.81 17.04 24.17
CA ASN A 171 2.67 16.55 25.23
C ASN A 171 2.46 15.04 25.44
N ILE A 172 3.23 14.18 24.76
CA ILE A 172 3.11 12.72 24.97
C ILE A 172 3.77 12.23 26.27
N ALA A 173 4.60 13.04 26.94
CA ALA A 173 5.45 12.57 28.03
C ALA A 173 4.69 12.14 29.28
N ASP A 174 3.49 12.68 29.52
CA ASP A 174 2.59 12.34 30.63
C ASP A 174 1.52 11.30 30.25
N ASN A 175 1.57 10.77 29.04
CA ASN A 175 0.68 9.69 28.61
C ASN A 175 1.11 8.34 29.20
N GLY A 176 0.27 7.32 29.02
CA GLY A 176 0.55 5.96 29.46
C GLY A 176 -0.24 4.91 28.69
N GLY A 177 0.08 3.64 28.96
CA GLY A 177 -0.53 2.49 28.27
C GLY A 177 -0.03 2.35 26.83
N ALA A 178 -0.73 1.51 26.06
CA ALA A 178 -0.42 1.29 24.65
C ALA A 178 -1.67 0.84 23.87
N GLY A 179 -1.73 1.22 22.60
CA GLY A 179 -2.70 0.73 21.63
C GLY A 179 -2.14 -0.46 20.87
N ASN A 180 -2.99 -1.45 20.58
CA ASN A 180 -2.60 -2.59 19.75
C ASN A 180 -2.76 -2.22 18.28
N VAL A 181 -1.67 -2.28 17.52
CA VAL A 181 -1.62 -1.93 16.10
C VAL A 181 -1.37 -3.19 15.28
N LEU A 182 -2.12 -3.34 14.20
CA LEU A 182 -1.86 -4.34 13.16
C LEU A 182 -1.54 -3.61 11.86
N VAL A 183 -0.36 -3.89 11.32
CA VAL A 183 0.07 -3.40 10.00
C VAL A 183 -0.07 -4.55 9.01
N ARG A 184 -0.88 -4.33 7.97
CA ARG A 184 -1.04 -5.24 6.84
C ARG A 184 -0.32 -4.67 5.63
N GLN A 185 0.43 -5.50 4.93
CA GLN A 185 1.18 -5.12 3.74
C GLN A 185 0.79 -6.02 2.56
N TRP A 186 0.46 -5.38 1.45
CA TRP A 186 0.38 -5.99 0.14
C TRP A 186 1.58 -5.51 -0.66
N TYR A 187 2.38 -6.42 -1.18
CA TYR A 187 3.52 -6.08 -2.04
C TYR A 187 3.41 -6.80 -3.36
N CYS A 188 4.02 -6.20 -4.38
CA CYS A 188 4.12 -6.87 -5.67
C CYS A 188 5.35 -7.76 -5.68
N THR A 189 5.17 -9.04 -5.98
CA THR A 189 6.29 -10.00 -6.09
C THR A 189 7.01 -9.89 -7.44
N ILE A 190 6.37 -9.31 -8.46
CA ILE A 190 6.91 -9.10 -9.82
C ILE A 190 6.39 -7.75 -10.33
N CYS A 191 6.93 -6.68 -9.77
CA CYS A 191 6.86 -5.31 -10.26
C CYS A 191 8.30 -4.75 -10.24
#